data_AF-A0A1M5QDB1-F1
#
_entry.id   AF-A0A1M5QDB1-F1
#
_cell.length_a   1.000
_cell.length_b   1.000
_cell.length_c   1.000
_cell.angle_alpha   90.00
_cell.angle_beta   90.00
_cell.angle_gamma   90.00
#
_symmetry.space_group_name_H-M   'P 1'
#
loop_
_entity.id
_entity.type
_entity.pdbx_description
1 polymer ?
#
loop_
_entity_poly.entity_id
_entity_poly.type
_entity_poly.pdbx_seq_one_letter_code
_entity_poly.pdbx_strand_id
1 'polypeptide(L)' 'MKNLKKLNNSQLKSISGAGGIKLPEPEFCMYYCNGTVVCATCSDDFQCPDNTI' A
#
# COMPACT_ATOMS: atom_id res chain seq x y z
N MET A 1 27.52 7.47 -1.29
CA MET A 1 26.21 7.07 -1.88
C MET A 1 26.36 5.66 -2.43
N LYS A 2 25.54 4.69 -1.98
CA LYS A 2 25.59 3.32 -2.52
C LYS A 2 24.83 3.29 -3.84
N ASN A 3 25.51 2.96 -4.94
CA ASN A 3 24.88 2.77 -6.25
C ASN A 3 23.90 1.60 -6.17
N LEU A 4 22.60 1.88 -6.28
CA LEU A 4 21.57 0.84 -6.29
C LEU A 4 21.65 0.10 -7.63
N LYS A 5 21.93 -1.21 -7.58
CA LYS A 5 21.94 -2.05 -8.78
C LYS A 5 20.50 -2.29 -9.23
N LYS A 6 20.21 -1.99 -10.50
CA LYS A 6 18.92 -2.34 -11.12
C LYS A 6 18.81 -3.87 -11.18
N LEU A 7 17.81 -4.41 -10.49
CA LEU A 7 17.53 -5.84 -10.48
C LEU A 7 16.83 -6.24 -11.78
N ASN A 8 17.20 -7.39 -12.34
CA ASN A 8 16.53 -7.96 -13.50
C ASN A 8 15.24 -8.70 -13.11
N ASN A 9 14.41 -9.07 -14.11
CA ASN A 9 13.10 -9.66 -13.87
C ASN A 9 13.15 -10.99 -13.10
N SER A 10 14.19 -11.79 -13.31
CA SER A 10 14.39 -13.05 -12.57
C SER A 10 14.69 -12.77 -11.09
N GLN A 11 15.53 -11.77 -10.83
CA GLN A 11 15.85 -11.34 -9.47
C GLN A 11 14.61 -10.79 -8.75
N LEU A 12 13.79 -9.97 -9.42
CA LEU A 12 12.54 -9.46 -8.85
C LEU A 12 11.59 -10.59 -8.42
N LYS A 13 11.44 -11.63 -9.24
CA LYS A 13 10.61 -12.80 -8.92
C LYS A 13 11.16 -13.62 -7.76
N SER A 14 12.48 -13.58 -7.55
CA SER A 14 13.16 -14.30 -6.46
C SER A 14 13.24 -13.52 -5.15
N ILE A 15 12.74 -12.27 -5.10
CA ILE A 15 12.65 -11.52 -3.83
C ILE A 15 11.57 -12.17 -2.98
N SER A 16 11.99 -13.15 -2.18
CA SER A 16 11.19 -13.79 -1.15
C SER A 16 11.04 -12.80 0.01
N GLY A 17 10.06 -11.91 -0.14
CA GLY A 17 9.64 -10.96 0.90
C GLY A 17 8.17 -10.53 0.77
N ALA A 18 7.55 -10.72 -0.40
CA ALA A 18 6.18 -10.29 -0.66
C ALA A 18 5.13 -11.43 -0.64
N GLY A 19 5.50 -12.67 -0.29
CA GLY A 19 4.57 -13.82 -0.41
C GLY A 19 4.74 -14.93 0.64
N GLY A 20 5.56 -14.74 1.68
CA GLY A 20 5.86 -15.79 2.68
C GLY A 20 5.06 -15.69 3.98
N ILE A 21 4.44 -14.54 4.23
CA ILE A 21 3.65 -14.29 5.44
C ILE A 21 2.24 -13.95 4.95
N LYS A 22 1.34 -14.92 5.02
CA LYS A 22 -0.09 -14.65 4.96
C LYS A 22 -0.49 -13.97 6.26
N LEU A 23 -0.05 -12.73 6.48
CA LEU A 23 -0.84 -11.86 7.33
C LEU A 23 -2.22 -11.79 6.64
N PRO A 24 -3.34 -11.85 7.37
CA PRO A 24 -4.62 -11.51 6.78
C PRO A 24 -4.42 -10.14 6.13
N GLU A 25 -4.42 -10.11 4.80
CA GLU A 25 -4.25 -8.86 4.07
C GLU A 25 -5.43 -8.00 4.50
N PRO A 26 -5.19 -6.86 5.18
CA PRO A 26 -6.30 -5.98 5.50
C PRO A 26 -6.95 -5.62 4.17
N GLU A 27 -8.26 -5.81 4.07
CA GLU A 27 -8.99 -5.33 2.90
C GLU A 27 -8.77 -3.83 2.82
N PHE A 28 -8.27 -3.35 1.68
CA PHE A 28 -8.07 -1.93 1.45
C PHE A 28 -9.24 -1.39 0.64
N CYS A 29 -9.86 -0.33 1.16
CA CYS A 29 -10.97 0.37 0.52
C CYS A 29 -10.47 1.71 -0.04
N MET A 30 -11.06 2.12 -1.16
CA MET A 30 -10.85 3.44 -1.72
C MET A 30 -11.99 4.35 -1.27
N TYR A 31 -11.66 5.32 -0.43
CA TYR A 31 -12.62 6.31 0.08
C TYR A 31 -12.50 7.60 -0.72
N TYR A 32 -13.65 8.20 -1.03
CA TYR A 32 -13.71 9.49 -1.70
C TYR A 32 -13.96 10.60 -0.68
N CYS A 33 -12.96 11.46 -0.49
CA CYS A 33 -12.94 12.52 0.50
C CYS A 33 -12.74 13.88 -0.16
N ASN A 34 -13.79 14.70 -0.26
CA ASN A 34 -13.72 16.09 -0.76
C ASN A 34 -12.89 16.26 -2.06
N GLY A 35 -13.03 15.35 -3.02
CA GLY A 35 -12.28 15.39 -4.29
C GLY A 35 -11.01 14.53 -4.34
N THR A 36 -10.56 13.98 -3.21
CA THR A 36 -9.36 13.14 -3.10
C THR A 36 -9.72 11.68 -2.85
N VAL A 37 -9.02 10.76 -3.52
CA VAL A 37 -9.15 9.32 -3.26
C VAL A 37 -8.12 8.90 -2.22
N VAL A 38 -8.59 8.31 -1.11
CA VAL A 38 -7.76 7.83 0.00
C VAL A 38 -7.79 6.31 0.02
N CYS A 39 -6.63 5.67 0.08
CA CYS A 39 -6.49 4.22 0.26
C CYS A 39 -6.23 3.92 1.73
N ALA A 40 -7.15 3.21 2.39
CA ALA A 40 -7.06 2.86 3.81
C ALA A 40 -7.66 1.46 4.05
N THR A 41 -7.42 0.89 5.23
CA THR A 41 -8.10 -0.35 5.64
C THR A 41 -9.61 -0.13 5.67
N CYS A 42 -10.36 -1.06 5.08
CA CYS A 42 -11.82 -1.05 5.10
C CYS A 42 -12.31 -1.02 6.55
N SER A 43 -13.13 -0.02 6.85
CA SER A 43 -13.76 0.19 8.14
C SER A 43 -15.08 0.94 7.93
N ASP A 44 -16.11 0.55 8.67
CA ASP A 44 -17.41 1.25 8.71
C ASP A 44 -17.29 2.60 9.43
N ASP A 45 -16.29 2.75 10.31
CA ASP A 45 -16.01 3.97 11.06
C ASP A 45 -14.98 4.87 10.35
N PHE A 46 -14.67 4.61 9.07
CA PHE A 46 -13.71 5.44 8.34
C PHE A 46 -14.19 6.90 8.29
N GLN A 47 -13.33 7.81 8.74
CA GLN A 47 -13.53 9.25 8.63
C GLN A 47 -12.50 9.82 7.67
N CYS A 48 -12.97 10.67 6.75
CA CYS A 48 -12.07 11.42 5.89
C CYS A 48 -11.14 12.29 6.73
N PRO A 49 -9.83 12.33 6.43
CA PRO A 49 -8.95 13.26 7.11
C PRO A 49 -9.41 14.69 6.83
N ASP A 50 -9.62 15.47 7.89
CA ASP A 50 -9.95 16.90 7.79
C ASP A 50 -8.72 17.64 7.25
N ASN A 51 -8.69 17.81 5.93
CA ASN A 51 -7.62 18.53 5.23
C ASN A 51 -7.81 20.06 5.27
N THR A 52 -8.53 20.59 6.27
CA THR A 52 -8.53 22.03 6.58
C THR A 52 -7.14 22.40 7.12
N ILE A 53 -6.25 22.76 6.20
CA ILE A 53 -5.03 23.55 6.44
C ILE A 53 -5.42 24.98 6.81
#